data_AF-A0AAV6I3V6-F1
#
_entry.id   AF-A0AAV6I3V6-F1
#
_cell.length_a   1.000
_cell.length_b   1.000
_cell.length_c   1.000
_cell.angle_alpha   90.00
_cell.angle_beta   90.00
_cell.angle_gamma   90.00
#
_symmetry.space_group_name_H-M   'P 1'
#
loop_
_entity.id
_entity.type
_entity.pdbx_description
1 polymer ?
#
loop_
_entity_poly.entity_id
_entity_poly.type
_entity_poly.pdbx_seq_one_letter_code
_entity_poly.pdbx_strand_id
1 'polypeptide(L)'
;MKPIYKALLNVHDEFYQEIMAKKEINYSFQYLEEAFILTQVIDTFFLIFSFSIYVHSNQYKELVRCYNVETEWLKKGYVQTMEEYLANALVTITSPLLTTAAFVGMGEIATPEAFQWLQSQPRILMACSTIFRVFNDIQSCKVIGTIYYFYRK
;
A
#
# COMPACT_ATOMS: atom_id res chain seq x y z
N MET A 1 3.05 22.99 -1.95
CA MET A 1 3.40 21.85 -1.07
C MET A 1 4.16 22.25 0.21
N LYS A 2 5.25 23.04 0.16
CA LYS A 2 5.99 23.51 1.36
C LYS A 2 5.17 24.28 2.44
N PRO A 3 4.16 25.11 2.10
CA PRO A 3 3.46 25.93 3.11
C PRO A 3 2.57 25.12 4.06
N ILE A 4 1.89 24.10 3.52
CA ILE A 4 0.98 23.23 4.28
C ILE A 4 1.77 22.37 5.27
N TYR A 5 2.90 21.82 4.83
CA TYR A 5 3.78 21.03 5.69
C TYR A 5 4.35 21.86 6.85
N LYS A 6 4.67 23.15 6.59
CA LYS A 6 5.15 24.08 7.62
C LYS A 6 4.04 24.47 8.60
N ALA A 7 2.81 24.66 8.13
CA ALA A 7 1.67 24.93 9.00
C ALA A 7 1.35 23.73 9.91
N LEU A 8 1.37 22.51 9.37
CA LEU A 8 1.19 21.28 10.15
C LEU A 8 2.29 21.06 11.18
N LEU A 9 3.56 21.31 10.81
CA LEU A 9 4.69 21.24 11.74
C LEU A 9 4.58 22.30 12.85
N ASN A 10 4.19 23.53 12.52
CA ASN A 10 4.05 24.57 13.52
C ASN A 10 2.91 24.28 14.51
N VAL A 11 1.78 23.75 14.04
CA VAL A 11 0.66 23.34 14.92
C VAL A 11 1.07 22.16 15.80
N HIS A 12 1.83 21.21 15.26
CA HIS A 12 2.42 20.12 16.02
C HIS A 12 3.39 20.65 17.08
N ASP A 13 4.30 21.54 16.72
CA ASP A 13 5.30 22.09 17.64
C ASP A 13 4.67 22.94 18.75
N GLU A 14 3.65 23.76 18.45
CA GLU A 14 2.89 24.53 19.43
C GLU A 14 2.13 23.60 20.41
N PHE A 15 1.48 22.56 19.90
CA PHE A 15 0.80 21.56 20.71
C PHE A 15 1.77 20.78 21.62
N TYR A 16 2.93 20.39 21.09
CA TYR A 16 3.99 19.74 21.88
C TYR A 16 4.53 20.65 22.98
N GLN A 17 4.72 21.94 22.72
CA GLN A 17 5.16 22.89 23.75
C GLN A 17 4.09 23.14 24.81
N GLU A 18 2.81 23.19 24.44
CA GLU A 18 1.70 23.33 25.39
C GLU A 18 1.59 22.10 26.32
N ILE A 19 1.86 20.90 25.81
CA ILE A 19 1.89 19.65 26.58
C ILE A 19 3.12 19.59 27.49
N MET A 20 4.29 19.96 26.98
CA MET A 20 5.54 19.99 27.76
C MET A 20 5.55 21.08 28.84
N ALA A 21 4.71 22.10 28.72
CA ALA A 21 4.49 23.10 29.76
C ALA A 21 3.62 22.58 30.93
N LYS A 22 2.79 21.55 30.70
CA LYS A 22 1.93 20.90 31.73
C LYS A 22 2.68 19.76 32.45
N LYS A 23 3.96 19.99 32.79
CA LYS A 23 4.86 19.05 33.48
C LYS A 23 4.28 18.61 34.83
N GLU A 24 3.60 17.46 34.85
CA GLU A 24 3.68 16.45 35.92
C GLU A 24 2.86 15.15 35.66
N ILE A 25 2.38 14.89 34.44
CA ILE A 25 1.63 13.65 34.15
C ILE A 25 2.33 12.79 33.08
N ASN A 26 3.22 11.94 33.59
CA ASN A 26 3.32 10.50 33.29
C ASN A 26 3.62 10.06 31.85
N TYR A 27 4.87 9.66 31.59
CA TYR A 27 5.32 8.92 30.39
C TYR A 27 4.42 7.75 29.98
N SER A 28 3.70 7.14 30.93
CA SER A 28 2.73 6.07 30.66
C SER A 28 1.50 6.53 29.86
N PHE A 29 1.08 7.79 29.99
CA PHE A 29 -0.04 8.36 29.23
C PHE A 29 0.32 8.56 27.76
N GLN A 30 1.56 8.95 27.48
CA GLN A 30 2.07 9.10 26.11
C GLN A 30 2.07 7.75 25.35
N TYR A 31 2.54 6.67 25.98
CA TYR A 31 2.47 5.33 25.38
C TYR A 31 1.03 4.85 25.20
N LEU A 32 0.11 5.27 26.07
CA LEU A 32 -1.31 4.93 25.95
C LEU A 32 -1.99 5.70 24.82
N GLU A 33 -1.67 6.98 24.60
CA GLU A 33 -2.16 7.72 23.43
C GLU A 33 -1.55 7.21 22.13
N GLU A 34 -0.24 6.94 22.10
CA GLU A 34 0.42 6.34 20.92
C GLU A 34 -0.15 4.95 20.63
N ALA A 35 -0.35 4.11 21.65
CA ALA A 35 -1.01 2.81 21.50
C ALA A 35 -2.48 2.95 21.08
N PHE A 36 -3.21 3.95 21.59
CA PHE A 36 -4.60 4.21 21.21
C PHE A 36 -4.69 4.63 19.74
N ILE A 37 -3.85 5.56 19.29
CA ILE A 37 -3.74 5.95 17.88
C ILE A 37 -3.32 4.75 17.03
N LEU A 38 -2.35 3.95 17.49
CA LEU A 38 -1.89 2.77 16.76
C LEU A 38 -3.01 1.71 16.64
N THR A 39 -3.78 1.47 17.70
CA THR A 39 -4.94 0.56 17.65
C THR A 39 -6.01 1.06 16.69
N GLN A 40 -6.33 2.36 16.70
CA GLN A 40 -7.27 2.96 15.76
C GLN A 40 -6.78 2.88 14.31
N VAL A 41 -5.49 3.10 14.07
CA VAL A 41 -4.89 2.99 12.74
C VAL A 41 -4.93 1.54 12.24
N ILE A 42 -4.65 0.56 13.11
CA ILE A 42 -4.73 -0.87 12.78
C ILE A 42 -6.17 -1.27 12.47
N ASP A 43 -7.15 -0.85 13.28
CA ASP A 43 -8.57 -1.15 13.07
C ASP A 43 -9.08 -0.51 11.77
N THR A 44 -8.65 0.72 11.49
CA THR A 44 -8.97 1.43 10.24
C THR A 44 -8.35 0.72 9.04
N PHE A 45 -7.09 0.28 9.14
CA PHE A 45 -6.43 -0.49 8.10
C PHE A 45 -7.13 -1.83 7.84
N PHE A 46 -7.50 -2.55 8.90
CA PHE A 46 -8.23 -3.80 8.81
C PHE A 46 -9.63 -3.62 8.19
N LEU A 47 -10.33 -2.55 8.56
CA LEU A 47 -11.63 -2.21 7.99
C LEU A 47 -11.53 -1.84 6.51
N ILE A 48 -10.55 -1.01 6.12
CA ILE A 48 -10.29 -0.63 4.73
C ILE A 48 -9.94 -1.86 3.90
N PHE A 49 -9.11 -2.76 4.43
CA PHE A 49 -8.73 -3.99 3.76
C PHE A 49 -9.93 -4.93 3.60
N SER A 50 -10.74 -5.11 4.65
CA SER A 50 -11.97 -5.91 4.62
C SER A 50 -12.99 -5.36 3.62
N PHE A 51 -13.15 -4.04 3.56
CA PHE A 51 -14.01 -3.37 2.59
C PHE A 51 -13.49 -3.55 1.15
N SER A 52 -12.17 -3.41 0.92
CA SER A 52 -11.55 -3.68 -0.37
C SER A 52 -11.80 -5.13 -0.83
N ILE A 53 -11.67 -6.12 0.08
CA ILE A 53 -12.00 -7.52 -0.20
C ILE A 53 -13.46 -7.70 -0.58
N TYR A 54 -14.37 -7.05 0.17
CA TYR A 54 -15.80 -7.14 -0.12
C TYR A 54 -16.13 -6.60 -1.51
N VAL A 55 -15.64 -5.41 -1.84
CA VAL A 55 -15.90 -4.74 -3.14
C VAL A 55 -15.25 -5.48 -4.30
N HIS A 56 -14.06 -6.08 -4.10
CA HIS A 56 -13.24 -6.67 -5.16
C HIS A 56 -13.05 -8.18 -5.03
N SER A 57 -14.00 -8.89 -4.43
CA SER A 57 -13.87 -10.31 -4.10
C SER A 57 -13.45 -11.21 -5.28
N ASN A 58 -13.93 -10.92 -6.49
CA ASN A 58 -13.53 -11.65 -7.70
C ASN A 58 -12.08 -11.36 -8.12
N GLN A 59 -11.61 -10.13 -7.96
CA GLN A 59 -10.22 -9.77 -8.25
C GLN A 59 -9.25 -10.41 -7.25
N TYR A 60 -9.64 -10.54 -5.97
CA TYR A 60 -8.85 -11.29 -4.99
C TYR A 60 -8.74 -12.78 -5.32
N LYS A 61 -9.81 -13.40 -5.84
CA LYS A 61 -9.74 -14.80 -6.32
C LYS A 61 -8.76 -14.93 -7.48
N GLU A 62 -8.77 -13.97 -8.41
CA GLU A 62 -7.84 -13.96 -9.53
C GLU A 62 -6.40 -13.72 -9.09
N LEU A 63 -6.19 -12.82 -8.13
CA LEU A 63 -4.89 -12.58 -7.51
C LEU A 63 -4.27 -13.87 -6.95
N VAL A 64 -5.05 -14.67 -6.21
CA VAL A 64 -4.59 -15.95 -5.66
C VAL A 64 -4.21 -16.93 -6.78
N ARG A 65 -4.96 -16.96 -7.88
CA ARG A 65 -4.64 -17.80 -9.05
C ARG A 65 -3.34 -17.34 -9.72
N CYS A 66 -3.14 -16.04 -9.90
CA CYS A 66 -1.92 -15.49 -10.48
C CYS A 66 -0.69 -15.74 -9.60
N TYR A 67 -0.81 -15.68 -8.27
CA TYR A 67 0.27 -16.10 -7.38
C TYR A 67 0.59 -17.59 -7.48
N ASN A 68 -0.44 -18.44 -7.67
CA ASN A 68 -0.22 -19.85 -7.92
C ASN A 68 0.52 -20.08 -9.25
N VAL A 69 0.22 -19.30 -10.29
CA VAL A 69 0.94 -19.33 -11.58
C VAL A 69 2.43 -18.97 -11.38
N GLU A 70 2.73 -17.89 -10.66
CA GLU A 70 4.13 -17.50 -10.34
C GLU A 70 4.86 -18.60 -9.56
N THR A 71 4.16 -19.25 -8.65
CA THR A 71 4.70 -20.37 -7.88
C THR A 71 5.02 -21.57 -8.77
N GLU A 72 4.14 -21.92 -9.70
CA GLU A 72 4.36 -23.02 -10.64
C GLU A 72 5.49 -22.71 -11.63
N TRP A 73 5.59 -21.47 -12.09
CA TRP A 73 6.72 -20.99 -12.88
C TRP A 73 8.05 -21.16 -12.15
N LEU A 74 8.12 -20.73 -10.89
CA LEU A 74 9.30 -20.88 -10.05
C LEU A 74 9.68 -22.35 -9.85
N LYS A 75 8.72 -23.21 -9.50
CA LYS A 75 8.96 -24.65 -9.29
C LYS A 75 9.50 -25.34 -10.53
N LYS A 76 9.01 -24.97 -11.72
CA LYS A 76 9.41 -25.58 -12.99
C LYS A 76 10.68 -24.95 -13.58
N GLY A 77 11.20 -23.87 -12.99
CA GLY A 77 12.27 -23.07 -13.60
C GLY A 77 11.88 -22.52 -14.97
N TYR A 78 10.59 -22.33 -15.22
CA TYR A 78 10.09 -21.82 -16.50
C TYR A 78 10.42 -20.33 -16.61
N VAL A 79 10.94 -19.92 -17.76
CA VAL A 79 11.20 -18.51 -18.09
C VAL A 79 10.12 -18.05 -19.05
N GLN A 80 9.32 -17.09 -18.59
CA GLN A 80 8.17 -16.56 -19.31
C GLN A 80 8.61 -15.62 -20.42
N THR A 81 7.75 -15.46 -21.43
CA THR A 81 7.86 -14.29 -22.31
C THR A 81 7.44 -13.03 -21.56
N MET A 82 7.87 -11.85 -22.03
CA MET A 82 7.50 -10.58 -21.39
C MET A 82 5.98 -10.34 -21.39
N GLU A 83 5.28 -10.79 -22.43
CA GLU A 83 3.82 -10.65 -22.55
C GLU A 83 3.10 -11.54 -21.54
N GLU A 84 3.47 -12.82 -21.46
CA GLU A 84 2.92 -13.77 -20.47
C GLU A 84 3.19 -13.31 -19.04
N TYR A 85 4.41 -12.84 -18.78
CA TYR A 85 4.79 -12.31 -17.48
C TYR A 85 3.94 -11.09 -17.11
N LEU A 86 3.87 -10.06 -17.98
CA LEU A 86 3.15 -8.83 -17.68
C LEU A 86 1.64 -9.06 -17.51
N ALA A 87 1.04 -9.97 -18.28
CA ALA A 87 -0.37 -10.32 -18.13
C ALA A 87 -0.69 -10.82 -16.71
N ASN A 88 0.18 -11.67 -16.14
CA ASN A 88 0.03 -12.15 -14.77
C ASN A 88 0.45 -11.10 -13.73
N ALA A 89 1.57 -10.41 -13.98
CA ALA A 89 2.19 -9.54 -13.01
C ALA A 89 1.44 -8.22 -12.79
N LEU A 90 0.64 -7.78 -13.78
CA LEU A 90 -0.30 -6.66 -13.62
C LEU A 90 -1.49 -7.00 -12.71
N VAL A 91 -1.80 -8.28 -12.52
CA VAL A 91 -2.78 -8.72 -11.51
C VAL A 91 -2.10 -8.78 -10.14
N THR A 92 -0.91 -9.38 -10.06
CA THR A 92 -0.19 -9.57 -8.78
C THR A 92 0.36 -8.29 -8.16
N ILE A 93 0.47 -7.20 -8.92
CA ILE A 93 0.83 -5.88 -8.37
C ILE A 93 -0.30 -5.25 -7.53
N THR A 94 -1.54 -5.76 -7.59
CA THR A 94 -2.68 -5.33 -6.75
C THR A 94 -3.06 -3.85 -6.83
N SER A 95 -2.64 -3.15 -7.89
CA SER A 95 -2.83 -1.71 -8.02
C SER A 95 -4.28 -1.21 -7.90
N PRO A 96 -5.30 -1.89 -8.47
CA PRO A 96 -6.71 -1.51 -8.26
C PRO A 96 -7.17 -1.68 -6.79
N LEU A 97 -6.68 -2.71 -6.10
CA LEU A 97 -7.01 -3.00 -4.71
C LEU A 97 -6.40 -1.95 -3.78
N LEU A 98 -5.14 -1.61 -4.01
CA LEU A 98 -4.41 -0.58 -3.26
C LEU A 98 -5.01 0.81 -3.49
N THR A 99 -5.37 1.13 -4.73
CA THR A 99 -6.01 2.41 -5.06
C THR A 99 -7.38 2.54 -4.40
N THR A 100 -8.18 1.47 -4.41
CA THR A 100 -9.47 1.43 -3.70
C THR A 100 -9.28 1.64 -2.20
N ALA A 101 -8.32 0.95 -1.59
CA ALA A 101 -8.01 1.11 -0.17
C ALA A 101 -7.62 2.57 0.17
N ALA A 102 -6.82 3.21 -0.69
CA ALA A 102 -6.45 4.62 -0.51
C ALA A 102 -7.65 5.57 -0.65
N PHE A 103 -8.57 5.29 -1.57
CA PHE A 103 -9.74 6.15 -1.83
C PHE A 103 -10.73 6.17 -0.67
N VAL A 104 -10.87 5.08 0.09
CA VAL A 104 -11.82 4.99 1.22
C VAL A 104 -11.57 6.08 2.27
N GLY A 105 -10.32 6.49 2.47
CA GLY A 105 -9.95 7.54 3.42
C GLY A 105 -10.09 8.97 2.92
N MET A 106 -10.53 9.20 1.67
CA MET A 106 -10.47 10.52 1.02
C MET A 106 -11.73 11.39 1.23
N GLY A 107 -12.60 11.04 2.18
CA GLY A 107 -13.78 11.82 2.53
C GLY A 107 -14.75 11.98 1.35
N GLU A 108 -15.09 13.22 0.99
CA GLU A 108 -16.09 13.54 -0.05
C GLU A 108 -15.74 13.03 -1.45
N ILE A 109 -14.47 12.68 -1.71
CA ILE A 109 -14.01 12.15 -2.99
C ILE A 109 -14.36 10.66 -3.15
N ALA A 110 -14.61 9.95 -2.04
CA ALA A 110 -14.88 8.51 -2.00
C ALA A 110 -16.33 8.17 -2.39
N THR A 111 -16.78 8.62 -3.55
CA THR A 111 -18.16 8.40 -4.02
C THR A 111 -18.34 7.07 -4.75
N PRO A 112 -19.57 6.52 -4.83
CA PRO A 112 -19.85 5.31 -5.61
C PRO A 112 -19.37 5.40 -7.07
N GLU A 113 -19.47 6.56 -7.69
CA GLU A 113 -19.04 6.82 -9.07
C GLU A 113 -17.52 6.72 -9.21
N ALA A 114 -16.77 7.22 -8.21
CA ALA A 114 -15.32 7.08 -8.17
C ALA A 114 -14.90 5.61 -8.08
N PHE A 115 -15.60 4.81 -7.27
CA PHE A 115 -15.34 3.37 -7.16
C PHE A 115 -15.72 2.60 -8.44
N GLN A 116 -16.84 2.94 -9.08
CA GLN A 116 -17.21 2.37 -10.38
C GLN A 116 -16.19 2.73 -11.47
N TRP A 117 -15.71 3.96 -11.47
CA TRP A 117 -14.64 4.40 -12.37
C TRP A 117 -13.36 3.59 -12.14
N LEU A 118 -12.93 3.38 -10.89
CA LEU A 118 -11.78 2.52 -10.57
C LEU A 118 -11.98 1.07 -11.02
N GLN A 119 -13.18 0.50 -10.82
CA GLN A 119 -13.53 -0.84 -11.27
C GLN A 119 -13.48 -1.00 -12.79
N SER A 120 -13.72 0.08 -13.55
CA SER A 120 -13.59 0.08 -15.02
C SER A 120 -12.15 -0.04 -15.53
N GLN A 121 -11.15 -0.05 -14.64
CA GLN A 121 -9.71 -0.10 -14.95
C GLN A 121 -9.29 1.01 -15.91
N PRO A 122 -9.36 2.27 -15.47
CA PRO A 122 -9.08 3.40 -16.34
C PRO A 122 -7.62 3.36 -16.82
N ARG A 123 -7.37 3.86 -18.03
CA ARG A 123 -6.03 3.79 -18.67
C ARG A 123 -4.90 4.33 -17.79
N ILE A 124 -5.17 5.37 -16.99
CA ILE A 124 -4.20 5.93 -16.05
C ILE A 124 -3.80 4.93 -14.96
N LEU A 125 -4.77 4.19 -14.42
CA LEU A 125 -4.52 3.16 -13.40
C LEU A 125 -3.70 2.02 -14.00
N MET A 126 -4.01 1.59 -15.22
CA MET A 126 -3.25 0.55 -15.91
C MET A 126 -1.81 0.99 -16.19
N ALA A 127 -1.61 2.21 -16.68
CA ALA A 127 -0.27 2.77 -16.92
C ALA A 127 0.55 2.88 -15.62
N CYS A 128 -0.05 3.37 -14.54
CA CYS A 128 0.58 3.43 -13.22
C CYS A 128 0.95 2.03 -12.71
N SER A 129 0.07 1.03 -12.91
CA SER A 129 0.32 -0.37 -12.53
C SER A 129 1.54 -0.93 -13.25
N THR A 130 1.69 -0.66 -14.55
CA THR A 130 2.85 -1.10 -15.34
C THR A 130 4.15 -0.45 -14.84
N ILE A 131 4.14 0.86 -14.61
CA ILE A 131 5.32 1.57 -14.07
C ILE A 131 5.69 1.00 -12.70
N PHE A 132 4.71 0.82 -11.83
CA PHE A 132 4.91 0.33 -10.47
C PHE A 132 5.45 -1.10 -10.46
N ARG A 133 4.93 -1.98 -11.34
CA ARG A 133 5.45 -3.34 -11.54
C ARG A 133 6.93 -3.32 -11.92
N VAL A 134 7.27 -2.63 -13.00
CA VAL A 134 8.66 -2.53 -13.49
C VAL A 134 9.59 -1.98 -12.42
N PHE A 135 9.16 -0.93 -11.70
CA PHE A 135 9.95 -0.35 -10.62
C PHE A 135 10.17 -1.33 -9.47
N ASN A 136 9.12 -2.06 -9.07
CA ASN A 136 9.20 -3.07 -8.01
C ASN A 136 10.15 -4.22 -8.37
N ASP A 137 10.15 -4.67 -9.63
CA ASP A 137 11.08 -5.71 -10.11
C ASP A 137 12.52 -5.23 -10.12
N ILE A 138 12.79 -4.05 -10.69
CA ILE A 138 14.15 -3.48 -10.75
C ILE A 138 14.73 -3.36 -9.35
N GLN A 139 13.93 -2.87 -8.39
CA GLN A 139 14.38 -2.72 -7.02
C GLN A 139 14.65 -4.08 -6.36
N SER A 140 13.78 -5.06 -6.58
CA SER A 140 13.95 -6.42 -6.05
C SER A 140 15.16 -7.13 -6.65
N CYS A 141 15.43 -6.97 -7.94
CA CYS A 141 16.63 -7.49 -8.60
C CYS A 141 17.92 -6.92 -7.99
N LYS A 142 17.95 -5.62 -7.66
CA LYS A 142 19.10 -5.02 -6.97
C LYS A 142 19.30 -5.62 -5.58
N VAL A 143 18.22 -5.84 -4.83
CA VAL A 143 18.28 -6.45 -3.50
C VAL A 143 18.77 -7.89 -3.58
N ILE A 144 18.24 -8.71 -4.51
CA ILE A 144 18.70 -10.09 -4.71
C ILE A 144 20.18 -10.13 -5.12
N GLY A 145 20.60 -9.27 -6.05
CA GLY A 145 22.01 -9.16 -6.43
C GLY A 145 22.92 -8.74 -5.28
N THR A 146 22.43 -7.86 -4.41
CA THR A 146 23.15 -7.43 -3.19
C THR A 146 23.25 -8.56 -2.18
N ILE A 147 22.16 -9.28 -1.92
CA ILE A 147 22.13 -10.46 -1.04
C ILE A 147 23.08 -11.54 -1.58
N TYR A 148 23.03 -11.85 -2.88
CA TYR A 148 23.97 -12.79 -3.50
C TYR A 148 25.43 -12.36 -3.36
N TYR A 149 25.71 -11.06 -3.47
CA TYR A 149 27.07 -10.52 -3.26
C TYR A 149 27.54 -10.68 -1.81
N PHE A 150 26.67 -10.47 -0.82
CA PHE A 150 27.00 -10.62 0.60
C PHE A 150 27.11 -12.09 1.04
N TYR A 151 26.33 -13.01 0.46
CA TYR A 151 26.38 -14.44 0.80
C TYR A 151 27.47 -15.23 0.07
N ARG A 152 28.18 -14.63 -0.90
CA ARG A 152 29.29 -15.27 -1.65
C ARG A 152 30.68 -14.85 -1.14
N LYS A 153 30.75 -14.11 -0.04
CA LYS A 153 31.98 -13.87 0.74
C LYS A 153 31.89 -14.60 2.07
#